data_AF-A0A352XX70-F1
#
_entry.id   AF-A0A352XX70-F1
#
_cell.length_a   1.000
_cell.length_b   1.000
_cell.length_c   1.000
_cell.angle_alpha   90.00
_cell.angle_beta   90.00
_cell.angle_gamma   90.00
#
_symmetry.space_group_name_H-M   'P 1'
#
loop_
_entity.id
_entity.type
_entity.pdbx_description
1 polymer ?
#
loop_
_entity_poly.entity_id
_entity_poly.type
_entity_poly.pdbx_seq_one_letter_code
_entity_poly.pdbx_strand_id
1 'polypeptide(L)'
;MFLKKYGSPSLIVLGCLLAFLLSACSTVASTNAVSQSLVTSTLSENNHAASAATVTTACPAPGTGRAAVLPVLTLGTHPTLVYTFNQIDNRDQPVSGSLKRYDTVTRSTTTILNLTGKNIHSQQISANGQWIL
;
A
#
# COMPACT_ATOMS: atom_id res chain seq x y z
N MET A 1 2.61 -76.07 -1.29
CA MET A 1 3.00 -74.65 -1.36
C MET A 1 2.13 -73.99 -2.44
N PHE A 2 0.99 -73.42 -2.06
CA PHE A 2 0.05 -72.76 -2.97
C PHE A 2 -0.02 -71.28 -2.59
N LEU A 3 0.59 -70.42 -3.40
CA LEU A 3 0.49 -68.97 -3.25
C LEU A 3 -0.90 -68.54 -3.73
N LYS A 4 -1.77 -68.25 -2.75
CA LYS A 4 -3.13 -67.77 -3.00
C LYS A 4 -3.08 -66.27 -3.31
N LYS A 5 -3.28 -65.94 -4.58
CA LYS A 5 -3.27 -64.59 -5.14
C LYS A 5 -4.56 -63.86 -4.71
N TYR A 6 -4.54 -63.20 -3.56
CA TYR A 6 -5.63 -62.36 -3.08
C TYR A 6 -5.50 -60.96 -3.68
N GLY A 7 -5.99 -60.78 -4.91
CA GLY A 7 -6.27 -59.46 -5.47
C GLY A 7 -7.53 -58.91 -4.80
N SER A 8 -7.38 -58.28 -3.63
CA SER A 8 -8.50 -57.65 -2.94
C SER A 8 -8.97 -56.42 -3.73
N PRO A 9 -10.23 -56.37 -4.21
CA PRO A 9 -10.77 -55.21 -4.92
C PRO A 9 -10.76 -53.94 -4.05
N SER A 10 -10.69 -54.11 -2.73
CA SER A 10 -10.55 -53.04 -1.75
C SER A 10 -9.23 -52.24 -1.89
N LEU A 11 -8.13 -52.88 -2.31
CA LEU A 11 -6.83 -52.21 -2.51
C LEU A 11 -6.80 -51.36 -3.79
N ILE A 12 -7.51 -51.80 -4.82
CA ILE A 12 -7.70 -51.05 -6.07
C ILE A 12 -8.60 -49.83 -5.81
N VAL A 13 -9.68 -49.99 -5.04
CA VAL A 13 -10.59 -48.89 -4.68
C VAL A 13 -9.89 -47.85 -3.79
N LEU A 14 -9.08 -48.27 -2.82
CA LEU A 14 -8.33 -47.36 -1.95
C LEU A 14 -7.23 -46.59 -2.72
N GLY A 15 -6.55 -47.25 -3.66
CA GLY A 15 -5.57 -46.60 -4.55
C GLY A 15 -6.23 -45.60 -5.50
N CYS A 16 -7.42 -45.90 -6.01
CA CYS A 16 -8.19 -44.99 -6.86
C CYS A 16 -8.64 -43.74 -6.06
N LEU A 17 -9.11 -43.92 -4.81
CA LEU A 17 -9.50 -42.83 -3.91
C LEU A 17 -8.33 -41.89 -3.56
N LEU A 18 -7.13 -42.44 -3.36
CA LEU A 18 -5.91 -41.65 -3.14
C LEU A 18 -5.49 -40.85 -4.39
N ALA A 19 -5.68 -41.40 -5.59
CA ALA A 19 -5.40 -40.69 -6.84
C ALA A 19 -6.39 -39.52 -7.09
N PHE A 20 -7.66 -39.65 -6.69
CA PHE A 20 -8.64 -38.57 -6.78
C PHE A 20 -8.39 -37.43 -5.77
N LEU A 21 -7.82 -37.72 -4.59
CA LEU A 21 -7.55 -36.70 -3.57
C LEU A 21 -6.35 -35.79 -3.91
N LEU A 22 -5.36 -36.26 -4.67
CA LEU A 22 -4.20 -35.45 -5.07
C LEU A 22 -4.48 -34.48 -6.24
N SER A 23 -5.63 -34.58 -6.94
CA SER A 23 -5.95 -33.66 -8.06
C SER A 23 -6.69 -32.38 -7.62
N ALA A 24 -7.07 -32.25 -6.34
CA ALA A 24 -7.80 -31.08 -5.82
C ALA A 24 -6.91 -29.87 -5.46
N CYS A 25 -5.63 -29.87 -5.84
CA CYS A 25 -4.78 -28.68 -5.80
C CYS A 25 -4.46 -28.18 -7.22
N SER A 26 -5.48 -28.05 -8.06
CA SER A 26 -5.44 -27.13 -9.19
C SER A 26 -5.76 -25.73 -8.68
N THR A 27 -4.80 -24.82 -8.79
CA THR A 27 -4.99 -23.39 -8.61
C THR A 27 -6.19 -22.94 -9.44
N VAL A 28 -7.27 -22.53 -8.78
CA VAL A 28 -8.33 -21.75 -9.42
C VAL A 28 -7.73 -20.39 -9.79
N ALA A 29 -7.25 -20.28 -11.02
CA ALA A 29 -7.27 -19.02 -11.72
C ALA A 29 -8.75 -18.69 -11.97
N SER A 30 -9.39 -18.06 -10.99
CA SER A 30 -10.68 -17.42 -11.18
C SER A 30 -10.51 -16.32 -12.21
N THR A 31 -10.92 -16.59 -13.44
CA THR A 31 -11.23 -15.57 -14.44
C THR A 31 -12.52 -14.85 -14.03
N ASN A 32 -12.44 -14.05 -12.97
CA ASN A 32 -13.23 -12.84 -12.94
C ASN A 32 -12.47 -11.85 -13.83
N ALA A 33 -12.88 -11.76 -15.10
CA ALA A 33 -12.57 -10.62 -15.93
C ALA A 33 -13.33 -9.39 -15.37
N VAL A 34 -12.95 -8.94 -14.18
CA VAL A 34 -12.81 -7.50 -14.00
C VAL A 34 -11.59 -7.17 -14.84
N SER A 35 -11.76 -6.29 -15.81
CA SER A 35 -10.65 -5.64 -16.51
C SER A 35 -9.81 -4.88 -15.48
N GLN A 36 -9.02 -5.59 -14.68
CA GLN A 36 -7.85 -5.04 -14.03
C GLN A 36 -6.84 -4.93 -15.14
N SER A 37 -6.95 -3.82 -15.88
CA SER A 37 -5.83 -3.23 -16.56
C SER A 37 -4.67 -3.33 -15.58
N LEU A 38 -3.63 -4.08 -15.96
CA LEU A 38 -2.31 -3.86 -15.43
C LEU A 38 -2.00 -2.41 -15.81
N VAL A 39 -2.46 -1.48 -14.99
CA VAL A 39 -1.85 -0.17 -14.86
C VAL A 39 -0.45 -0.48 -14.37
N THR A 40 0.40 -0.78 -15.34
CA THR A 40 1.74 -0.27 -15.32
C THR A 40 1.51 1.23 -15.13
N SER A 41 1.51 1.66 -13.88
CA SER A 41 1.78 3.03 -13.53
C SER A 41 3.19 3.24 -14.07
N THR A 42 3.27 3.51 -15.37
CA THR A 42 4.26 4.42 -15.88
C THR A 42 4.06 5.61 -14.97
N LEU A 43 4.94 5.75 -13.98
CA LEU A 43 5.25 7.04 -13.43
C LEU A 43 5.67 7.80 -14.68
N SER A 44 4.69 8.39 -15.36
CA SER A 44 4.93 9.53 -16.21
C SER A 44 5.49 10.50 -15.21
N GLU A 45 6.81 10.49 -15.14
CA GLU A 45 7.60 11.54 -14.57
C GLU A 45 7.23 12.76 -15.40
N ASN A 46 6.07 13.33 -15.08
CA ASN A 46 5.75 14.69 -15.42
C ASN A 46 6.74 15.47 -14.57
N ASN A 47 7.96 15.58 -15.11
CA ASN A 47 8.84 16.71 -14.95
C ASN A 47 8.12 17.92 -15.56
N HIS A 48 6.92 18.21 -15.03
CA HIS A 48 6.38 19.54 -15.06
C HIS A 48 7.30 20.28 -14.11
N ALA A 49 8.40 20.80 -14.65
CA ALA A 49 9.19 21.81 -14.00
C ALA A 49 8.19 22.88 -13.61
N ALA A 50 7.77 22.86 -12.34
CA ALA A 50 6.79 23.81 -11.89
C ALA A 50 7.45 25.17 -12.08
N SER A 51 6.76 26.05 -12.82
CA SER A 51 7.26 27.40 -13.01
C SER A 51 7.35 28.03 -11.63
N ALA A 52 8.51 28.61 -11.30
CA ALA A 52 8.69 29.31 -10.04
C ALA A 52 7.72 30.49 -9.99
N ALA A 53 6.56 30.28 -9.37
CA ALA A 53 5.53 31.28 -9.32
C ALA A 53 5.95 32.40 -8.34
N THR A 54 5.88 33.64 -8.79
CA THR A 54 6.26 34.81 -8.00
C THR A 54 5.34 34.94 -6.79
N VAL A 55 5.90 34.76 -5.60
CA VAL A 55 5.19 34.99 -4.34
C VAL A 55 4.97 36.49 -4.18
N THR A 56 3.71 36.92 -4.14
CA THR A 56 3.33 38.31 -3.89
C THR A 56 2.76 38.45 -2.49
N THR A 57 3.28 39.39 -1.71
CA THR A 57 2.85 39.66 -0.34
C THR A 57 1.85 40.83 -0.24
N ALA A 58 1.46 41.40 -1.38
CA ALA A 58 0.46 42.47 -1.43
C ALA A 58 -0.92 41.95 -1.02
N CYS A 59 -1.53 42.61 -0.04
CA CYS A 59 -2.89 42.31 0.40
C CYS A 59 -3.88 42.45 -0.77
N PRO A 60 -4.73 41.45 -1.04
CA PRO A 60 -5.80 41.60 -2.02
C PRO A 60 -6.80 42.68 -1.56
N ALA A 61 -7.58 43.20 -2.51
CA ALA A 61 -8.60 44.21 -2.21
C ALA A 61 -9.60 43.68 -1.17
N PRO A 62 -10.22 44.55 -0.34
CA PRO A 62 -11.23 44.13 0.63
C PRO A 62 -12.32 43.28 -0.03
N GLY A 63 -12.66 42.14 0.59
CA GLY A 63 -13.66 41.20 0.06
C GLY A 63 -13.15 40.25 -1.03
N THR A 64 -11.85 40.26 -1.36
CA THR A 64 -11.25 39.34 -2.34
C THR A 64 -10.17 38.45 -1.72
N GLY A 65 -10.00 37.25 -2.28
CA GLY A 65 -8.92 36.33 -1.92
C GLY A 65 -7.99 36.08 -3.10
N ARG A 66 -6.72 35.76 -2.83
CA ARG A 66 -5.77 35.32 -3.87
C ARG A 66 -5.61 33.80 -3.76
N ALA A 67 -5.46 33.14 -4.91
CA ALA A 67 -5.07 31.73 -4.92
C ALA A 67 -3.72 31.55 -4.20
N ALA A 68 -3.59 30.48 -3.43
CA ALA A 68 -2.33 30.14 -2.78
C ALA A 68 -1.28 29.80 -3.85
N VAL A 69 -0.16 30.51 -3.81
CA VAL A 69 1.00 30.22 -4.65
C VAL A 69 2.03 29.49 -3.79
N LEU A 70 2.21 28.20 -4.03
CA LEU A 70 3.21 27.39 -3.35
C LEU A 70 4.50 27.33 -4.18
N PRO A 71 5.67 27.51 -3.57
CA PRO A 71 6.93 27.30 -4.26
C PRO A 71 7.06 25.84 -4.69
N VAL A 72 7.85 25.62 -5.74
CA VAL A 72 8.18 24.27 -6.20
C VAL A 72 9.03 23.58 -5.14
N LEU A 73 8.52 22.50 -4.57
CA LEU A 73 9.39 21.58 -3.82
C LEU A 73 10.15 20.71 -4.81
N THR A 74 11.48 20.77 -4.74
CA THR A 74 12.34 19.73 -5.30
C THR A 74 12.18 18.46 -4.48
N LEU A 75 11.89 17.36 -5.16
CA LEU A 75 11.94 16.05 -4.52
C LEU A 75 13.39 15.73 -4.13
N GLY A 76 13.57 15.14 -2.96
CA GLY A 76 14.86 14.60 -2.54
C GLY A 76 15.29 13.42 -3.42
N THR A 77 16.58 13.10 -3.40
CA THR A 77 17.14 11.98 -4.19
C THR A 77 16.95 10.61 -3.55
N HIS A 78 16.53 10.57 -2.28
CA HIS A 78 16.35 9.32 -1.54
C HIS A 78 14.90 8.83 -1.67
N PRO A 79 14.67 7.57 -2.08
CA PRO A 79 13.35 6.98 -1.98
C PRO A 79 12.91 6.88 -0.51
N THR A 80 11.71 7.38 -0.21
CA THR A 80 11.15 7.40 1.14
C THR A 80 9.78 6.73 1.20
N LEU A 81 9.49 6.10 2.33
CA LEU A 81 8.17 5.56 2.66
C LEU A 81 7.50 6.46 3.70
N VAL A 82 6.21 6.73 3.52
CA VAL A 82 5.39 7.38 4.55
C VAL A 82 4.36 6.37 5.03
N TYR A 83 4.28 6.20 6.35
CA TYR A 83 3.41 5.20 6.95
C TYR A 83 2.83 5.68 8.28
N THR A 84 1.69 5.10 8.62
CA THR A 84 0.99 5.32 9.89
C THR A 84 1.39 4.24 10.88
N PHE A 85 1.64 4.65 12.12
CA PHE A 85 1.87 3.77 13.26
C PHE A 85 0.90 4.14 14.38
N ASN A 86 -0.11 3.28 14.56
CA ASN A 86 -1.09 3.40 15.63
C ASN A 86 -0.72 2.43 16.76
N GLN A 87 -0.66 2.95 17.97
CA GLN A 87 -0.45 2.21 19.19
C GLN A 87 -1.78 2.11 19.93
N ILE A 88 -2.15 0.88 20.27
CA ILE A 88 -3.33 0.55 21.07
C ILE A 88 -2.89 -0.05 22.41
N ASP A 89 -3.69 0.12 23.45
CA ASP A 89 -3.46 -0.51 24.74
C ASP A 89 -4.09 -1.92 24.81
N ASN A 90 -3.97 -2.57 25.97
CA ASN A 90 -4.52 -3.90 26.21
C ASN A 90 -6.06 -3.94 26.26
N ARG A 91 -6.74 -2.80 26.12
CA ARG A 91 -8.21 -2.65 26.11
C ARG A 91 -8.69 -2.11 24.76
N ASP A 92 -7.88 -2.26 23.71
CA ASP A 92 -8.11 -1.77 22.36
C ASP A 92 -8.36 -0.25 22.28
N GLN A 93 -7.89 0.53 23.26
CA GLN A 93 -8.00 1.99 23.23
C GLN A 93 -6.80 2.60 22.51
N PRO A 94 -7.01 3.63 21.67
CA PRO A 94 -5.91 4.31 20.99
C PRO A 94 -5.04 5.04 22.03
N VAL A 95 -3.76 4.67 22.10
CA VAL A 95 -2.74 5.34 22.91
C VAL A 95 -2.14 6.50 22.12
N SER A 96 -1.78 6.25 20.87
CA SER A 96 -1.24 7.28 19.98
C SER A 96 -1.27 6.85 18.52
N GLY A 97 -1.39 7.82 17.63
CA GLY A 97 -1.33 7.64 16.18
C GLY A 97 -0.25 8.55 15.64
N SER A 98 0.74 7.98 14.94
CA SER A 98 1.87 8.73 14.42
C SER A 98 2.03 8.50 12.92
N LEU A 99 2.34 9.58 12.20
CA LEU A 99 2.74 9.52 10.80
C LEU A 99 4.26 9.65 10.74
N LYS A 100 4.92 8.68 10.10
CA LYS A 100 6.38 8.59 10.05
C LYS A 100 6.85 8.51 8.61
N ARG A 101 8.00 9.15 8.34
CA ARG A 101 8.76 9.03 7.10
C ARG A 101 10.00 8.17 7.35
N TYR A 102 10.16 7.11 6.57
CA TYR A 102 11.37 6.29 6.55
C TYR A 102 12.15 6.57 5.27
N ASP A 103 13.43 6.91 5.42
CA ASP A 103 14.37 7.01 4.32
C ASP A 103 15.05 5.65 4.12
N THR A 104 14.87 5.07 2.93
CA THR A 104 15.35 3.72 2.62
C THR A 104 16.87 3.64 2.43
N VAL A 105 17.52 4.76 2.12
CA VAL A 105 18.96 4.86 1.89
C VAL A 105 19.68 5.05 3.23
N THR A 106 19.25 6.04 4.02
CA THR A 106 19.88 6.35 5.32
C THR A 106 19.38 5.47 6.46
N ARG A 107 18.30 4.70 6.23
CA ARG A 107 17.59 3.91 7.24
C ARG A 107 17.11 4.73 8.43
N SER A 108 16.91 6.02 8.22
CA SER A 108 16.46 6.96 9.24
C SER A 108 14.95 7.10 9.22
N THR A 109 14.36 7.23 10.41
CA THR A 109 12.93 7.47 10.59
C THR A 109 12.71 8.85 11.19
N THR A 110 11.85 9.66 10.57
CA THR A 110 11.42 10.96 11.07
C THR A 110 9.92 10.92 11.37
N THR A 111 9.52 11.37 12.55
CA THR A 111 8.09 11.56 12.87
C THR A 111 7.61 12.85 12.23
N ILE A 112 6.57 12.77 11.39
CA ILE A 112 5.92 13.92 10.74
C ILE A 112 4.82 14.48 11.66
N LEU A 113 4.00 13.60 12.19
CA LEU A 113 2.87 13.93 13.05
C LEU A 113 2.77 12.91 14.18
N ASN A 114 2.40 13.36 15.38
CA ASN A 114 2.09 12.50 16.49
C ASN A 114 0.83 13.00 17.21
N LEU A 115 -0.18 12.14 17.31
CA LEU A 115 -1.46 12.44 17.93
C LEU A 115 -1.65 11.54 19.16
N THR A 116 -1.78 12.12 20.33
CA THR A 116 -2.07 11.38 21.57
C THR A 116 -3.54 10.97 21.62
N GLY A 117 -3.83 9.73 22.03
CA GLY A 117 -5.18 9.24 22.25
C GLY A 117 -6.03 9.07 20.98
N LYS A 118 -5.40 9.03 19.80
CA LYS A 118 -6.08 8.96 18.49
C LYS A 118 -5.39 7.98 17.57
N ASN A 119 -6.12 7.42 16.63
CA ASN A 119 -5.59 6.67 15.50
C ASN A 119 -5.63 7.51 14.22
N ILE A 120 -4.78 7.19 13.26
CA ILE A 120 -4.83 7.68 11.89
C ILE A 120 -5.26 6.52 11.00
N HIS A 121 -6.29 6.68 10.17
CA HIS A 121 -6.86 5.56 9.39
C HIS A 121 -6.76 5.74 7.87
N SER A 122 -6.67 6.97 7.38
CA SER A 122 -6.74 7.26 5.95
C SER A 122 -5.87 8.46 5.60
N GLN A 123 -4.58 8.21 5.37
CA GLN A 123 -3.69 9.23 4.82
C GLN A 123 -3.66 9.18 3.29
N GLN A 124 -3.67 10.34 2.64
CA GLN A 124 -3.47 10.47 1.20
C GLN A 124 -2.19 11.24 0.92
N ILE A 125 -1.43 10.80 -0.08
CA ILE A 125 -0.20 11.45 -0.50
C ILE A 125 -0.39 11.92 -1.93
N SER A 126 -0.08 13.20 -2.17
CA SER A 126 -0.02 13.76 -3.52
C SER A 126 0.94 13.00 -4.44
N ALA A 127 0.61 12.95 -5.72
CA ALA A 127 1.47 12.32 -6.73
C ALA A 127 2.89 12.93 -6.80
N ASN A 128 3.03 14.21 -6.46
CA ASN A 128 4.31 14.93 -6.41
C ASN A 128 4.93 14.99 -5.01
N GLY A 129 4.33 14.34 -4.01
CA GLY A 129 4.82 14.31 -2.63
C GLY A 129 4.81 15.65 -1.88
N GLN A 130 4.16 16.70 -2.42
CA GLN A 130 4.13 18.03 -1.79
C GLN A 130 3.22 18.10 -0.57
N TRP A 131 2.14 17.33 -0.54
CA TRP A 131 1.19 17.33 0.57
C TRP A 131 0.77 15.92 0.98
N ILE A 132 0.42 15.80 2.26
CA ILE A 132 -0.19 14.64 2.91
C ILE A 132 -1.47 15.13 3.59
N LEU A 133 -2.59 14.44 3.36
CA LEU A 133 -3.90 14.72 3.95
C LEU A 133 -4.31 13.58 4.88
#